data_AF-A0A955BD75-F1
#
_entry.id   AF-A0A955BD75-F1
#
_cell.length_a   1.000
_cell.length_b   1.000
_cell.length_c   1.000
_cell.angle_alpha   90.00
_cell.angle_beta   90.00
_cell.angle_gamma   90.00
#
_symmetry.space_group_name_H-M   'P 1'
#
loop_
_entity.id
_entity.type
_entity.pdbx_description
1 polymer ?
#
loop_
_entity_poly.entity_id
_entity_poly.type
_entity_poly.pdbx_seq_one_letter_code
_entity_poly.pdbx_strand_id
1 'polypeptide(L)' 'MTRLLHGRIRGRFLELDEDTGMVDGEEVDVLLTPVKAERPWGQGILRSAGALSDEPDFDAVFNAVAESRRAASYRDEQS' A
#
# COMPACT_ATOMS: atom_id res chain seq x y z
N MET A 1 19.13 29.56 3.55
CA MET A 1 19.51 28.20 3.99
C MET A 1 18.30 27.31 3.72
N THR A 2 18.44 26.20 3.01
CA THR A 2 17.28 25.36 2.61
C THR A 2 17.03 24.29 3.66
N ARG A 3 15.80 24.21 4.18
CA ARG A 3 15.36 23.18 5.13
C ARG A 3 14.28 22.32 4.49
N LEU A 4 14.37 21.01 4.69
CA LEU A 4 13.29 20.09 4.33
C LEU A 4 12.30 20.05 5.49
N LEU A 5 11.04 20.37 5.21
CA LEU A 5 9.94 20.31 6.16
C LEU A 5 8.88 19.32 5.68
N HIS A 6 8.26 18.62 6.61
CA HIS A 6 7.13 17.73 6.33
C HIS A 6 5.82 18.46 6.63
N GLY A 7 4.81 18.12 5.84
CA GLY A 7 3.50 18.71 5.97
C GLY A 7 2.48 18.01 5.10
N ARG A 8 1.22 18.39 5.29
CA ARG A 8 0.07 17.83 4.59
C ARG A 8 -0.61 18.91 3.76
N ILE A 9 -0.87 18.58 2.49
CA ILE A 9 -1.65 19.44 1.59
C ILE A 9 -3.14 19.33 1.95
N ARG A 10 -3.77 20.46 2.26
CA ARG A 10 -5.24 20.61 2.41
C ARG A 10 -5.76 21.61 1.38
N GLY A 11 -6.16 21.10 0.22
CA GLY A 11 -6.58 21.94 -0.91
C GLY A 11 -5.41 22.77 -1.43
N ARG A 12 -5.43 24.08 -1.16
CA ARG A 12 -4.35 25.02 -1.55
C ARG A 12 -3.41 25.39 -0.41
N PHE A 13 -3.65 24.89 0.79
CA PHE A 13 -2.82 25.17 1.96
C PHE A 13 -1.89 23.99 2.24
N LEU A 14 -0.65 24.28 2.64
CA LEU A 14 0.29 23.32 3.19
C LEU A 14 0.33 23.51 4.71
N GLU A 15 -0.17 22.52 5.44
CA GLU A 15 -0.07 22.48 6.91
C GLU A 15 1.26 21.80 7.25
N LEU A 16 2.16 22.52 7.92
CA LEU A 16 3.47 22.00 8.30
C LEU A 16 3.40 21.33 9.67
N ASP A 17 4.15 20.24 9.84
CA ASP A 17 4.22 19.51 11.12
C ASP A 17 5.13 20.24 12.14
N GLU A 18 5.93 21.20 11.67
CA GLU A 18 6.91 21.95 12.45
C GLU A 18 6.85 23.45 12.14
N ASP A 19 7.26 24.28 13.10
CA ASP A 19 7.41 25.73 12.92
C ASP A 19 8.57 26.04 11.97
N THR A 20 8.33 26.96 11.02
CA THR A 20 9.33 27.43 10.06
C THR A 20 10.30 28.42 10.69
N GLY A 21 9.91 29.10 11.77
CA GLY A 21 10.61 30.26 12.33
C GLY A 21 10.57 31.50 11.44
N MET A 22 9.76 31.49 10.38
CA MET A 22 9.57 32.60 9.45
C MET A 22 8.54 33.59 9.98
N VAL A 23 8.60 34.83 9.49
CA VAL A 23 7.64 35.86 9.90
C VAL A 23 6.33 35.64 9.15
N ASP A 24 5.20 35.92 9.82
CA ASP A 24 3.89 35.87 9.17
C ASP A 24 3.83 36.81 7.97
N GLY A 25 3.36 36.31 6.82
CA GLY A 25 3.30 37.03 5.55
C GLY A 25 4.58 37.02 4.70
N GLU A 26 5.63 36.30 5.09
CA GLU A 26 6.83 36.12 4.26
C GLU A 26 6.54 35.25 3.02
N GLU A 27 6.85 35.76 1.82
CA GLU A 27 6.71 35.01 0.58
C GLU A 27 7.88 34.04 0.39
N VAL A 28 7.56 32.78 0.06
CA VAL A 28 8.55 31.72 -0.12
C VAL A 28 8.26 30.86 -1.34
N ASP A 29 9.32 30.43 -2.02
CA ASP A 29 9.25 29.38 -3.04
C ASP A 29 9.21 28.00 -2.39
N VAL A 30 8.29 27.13 -2.84
CA VAL A 30 8.09 25.79 -2.28
C VAL A 30 8.33 24.71 -3.33
N LEU A 31 9.19 23.74 -2.99
CA LEU A 31 9.37 22.51 -3.78
C LEU A 31 8.62 21.35 -3.12
N LEU A 32 7.64 20.78 -3.83
CA LEU A 32 6.81 19.70 -3.31
C LEU A 32 7.35 18.33 -3.74
N THR A 33 7.65 17.47 -2.77
CA THR A 33 7.98 16.06 -3.00
C THR A 33 6.92 15.17 -2.34
N PRO A 34 6.08 14.45 -3.11
CA PRO A 34 5.10 13.55 -2.54
C PRO A 34 5.78 12.44 -1.73
N VAL A 35 5.49 12.38 -0.44
CA VAL A 35 5.93 11.27 0.41
C VAL A 35 5.05 10.07 0.10
N LYS A 36 5.61 9.03 -0.54
CA LYS A 36 4.90 7.76 -0.68
C LYS A 36 4.68 7.20 0.72
N ALA A 37 3.42 7.01 1.10
CA ALA A 37 3.13 6.17 2.25
C ALA A 37 3.77 4.81 1.98
N GLU A 38 4.72 4.40 2.83
CA GLU A 38 5.17 3.02 2.89
C GLU A 38 3.95 2.20 3.27
N ARG A 39 3.25 1.66 2.27
CA ARG A 39 2.17 0.72 2.53
C ARG A 39 2.84 -0.60 2.87
N PRO A 40 2.48 -1.23 4.01
CA PRO A 40 2.93 -2.58 4.27
C PRO A 40 2.55 -3.44 3.06
N TRP A 41 3.52 -4.22 2.58
CA TRP A 41 3.31 -5.19 1.51
C TRP A 41 2.11 -6.09 1.90
N GLY A 42 1.13 -6.24 1.00
CA GLY A 42 -0.03 -7.10 1.20
C GLY A 42 -1.39 -6.39 1.25
N GLN A 43 -1.45 -5.09 1.56
CA GLN A 43 -2.73 -4.36 1.55
C GLN A 43 -3.37 -4.23 0.16
N GLY A 44 -2.56 -4.27 -0.90
CA GLY A 44 -3.07 -4.31 -2.27
C GLY A 44 -3.82 -5.60 -2.58
N ILE A 45 -3.32 -6.74 -2.07
CA ILE A 45 -3.92 -8.06 -2.26
C ILE A 45 -5.25 -8.15 -1.50
N LEU A 46 -5.28 -7.67 -0.24
CA LEU A 46 -6.50 -7.64 0.57
C LEU A 46 -7.62 -6.81 -0.08
N ARG A 47 -7.30 -5.66 -0.70
CA ARG A 47 -8.33 -4.86 -1.40
C ARG A 47 -8.92 -5.53 -2.64
N SER A 48 -8.17 -6.39 -3.31
CA SER A 48 -8.64 -7.14 -4.47
C SER A 48 -9.40 -8.41 -4.11
N ALA A 49 -9.23 -8.91 -2.88
CA ALA A 49 -9.91 -10.12 -2.41
C ALA A 49 -11.40 -9.90 -2.09
N GLY A 50 -11.88 -8.65 -2.03
CA GLY A 50 -13.30 -8.35 -1.88
C GLY A 50 -13.89 -9.01 -0.63
N ALA A 51 -15.04 -9.68 -0.77
CA ALA A 51 -15.71 -10.41 0.32
C ALA A 51 -14.92 -11.62 0.87
N LEU A 52 -13.79 -11.97 0.25
CA LEU A 52 -12.94 -13.11 0.62
C LEU A 52 -11.77 -12.70 1.52
N SER A 53 -11.64 -11.40 1.84
CA SER A 53 -10.52 -10.88 2.62
C SER A 53 -10.52 -11.38 4.07
N ASP A 54 -11.70 -11.72 4.60
CA ASP A 54 -11.90 -12.10 6.00
C ASP A 54 -12.30 -13.57 6.18
N GLU A 55 -12.27 -14.39 5.12
CA GLU A 55 -12.79 -15.76 5.17
C GLU A 55 -11.64 -16.78 5.42
N PRO A 56 -11.54 -17.33 6.65
CA PRO A 56 -10.40 -18.17 7.05
C PRO A 56 -10.35 -19.53 6.34
N ASP A 57 -11.42 -19.94 5.65
CA ASP A 57 -11.56 -21.28 5.05
C ASP A 57 -11.08 -21.35 3.59
N PHE A 58 -10.58 -20.24 3.03
CA PHE A 58 -10.11 -20.20 1.65
C PHE A 58 -8.84 -21.00 1.40
N ASP A 59 -7.95 -21.06 2.38
CA ASP A 59 -6.70 -21.80 2.26
C ASP A 59 -6.97 -23.31 2.10
N ALA A 60 -7.99 -23.86 2.77
CA ALA A 60 -8.37 -25.26 2.65
C ALA A 60 -8.87 -25.60 1.23
N VAL A 61 -9.67 -24.71 0.63
CA VAL A 61 -10.20 -24.88 -0.73
C VAL A 61 -9.07 -24.81 -1.76
N PHE A 62 -8.15 -23.84 -1.63
CA PHE A 62 -7.01 -23.73 -2.55
C PHE A 62 -6.06 -24.92 -2.44
N ASN A 63 -5.82 -25.43 -1.22
CA ASN A 63 -5.02 -26.63 -1.02
C ASN A 63 -5.65 -27.87 -1.67
N ALA A 64 -6.96 -28.06 -1.53
CA ALA A 64 -7.67 -29.16 -2.17
C ALA A 64 -7.57 -29.11 -3.71
N VAL A 65 -7.67 -27.91 -4.31
CA VAL A 65 -7.49 -27.73 -5.76
C VAL A 65 -6.05 -28.00 -6.18
N ALA A 66 -5.06 -27.56 -5.41
CA ALA A 66 -3.65 -27.80 -5.69
C ALA A 66 -3.30 -29.30 -5.64
N GLU A 67 -3.82 -30.02 -4.64
CA GLU A 67 -3.66 -31.47 -4.51
C GLU A 67 -4.33 -32.21 -5.67
N SER A 68 -5.55 -31.83 -6.06
CA SER A 68 -6.24 -32.42 -7.20
C SER A 68 -5.45 -32.23 -8.51
N ARG A 69 -4.85 -31.06 -8.73
CA ARG A 69 -4.00 -30.82 -9.92
C ARG A 69 -2.73 -31.65 -9.91
N ARG A 70 -2.09 -31.80 -8.75
CA ARG A 70 -0.90 -32.65 -8.58
C ARG A 70 -1.22 -34.13 -8.80
N ALA A 71 -2.37 -34.59 -8.32
CA ALA A 71 -2.81 -35.98 -8.51
C ALA A 71 -3.19 -36.27 -9.97
N ALA A 72 -3.76 -35.30 -10.69
CA ALA A 72 -4.09 -35.44 -12.11
C ALA A 72 -2.84 -35.56 -12.99
N SER A 73 -1.82 -34.72 -12.73
CA SER A 73 -0.54 -34.78 -13.46
C SER A 73 0.22 -36.09 -13.24
N TYR A 74 0.14 -36.66 -12.03
CA TYR A 74 0.71 -37.99 -11.74
C TYR A 74 0.06 -39.14 -12.54
N ARG A 75 -1.21 -38.99 -12.93
CA ARG A 75 -1.96 -40.03 -13.65
C ARG A 75 -1.61 -40.08 -15.15
N ASP A 76 -1.25 -38.95 -15.73
CA ASP A 76 -0.84 -38.83 -17.14
C ASP A 76 0.61 -39.34 -17.37
N GLU A 77 1.47 -39.31 -16.36
CA GLU A 77 2.86 -39.79 -16.44
C GLU A 77 2.99 -41.33 -16.34
N GLN A 78 1.91 -42.03 -16.00
CA GLN A 78 1.88 -43.49 -15.79
C GLN A 78 1.07 -44.24 -16.87
N SER A 79 0.59 -43.55 -17.92
CA SER A 79 -0.23 -44.13 -19.00
C SER A 79 0.49 -44.20 -20.35
#